data_AF-E7QZ50-F1
#
_entry.id   AF-E7QZ50-F1
#
_cell.length_a   1.000
_cell.length_b   1.000
_cell.length_c   1.000
_cell.angle_alpha   90.00
_cell.angle_beta   90.00
_cell.angle_gamma   90.00
#
_symmetry.space_group_name_H-M   'P 1'
#
loop_
_entity.id
_entity.type
_entity.pdbx_description
1 polymer ?
#
loop_
_entity_poly.entity_id
_entity_poly.type
_entity_poly.pdbx_seq_one_letter_code
_entity_poly.pdbx_strand_id
1 'polypeptide(L)'
;DGTVLAPGELPEERADSPRETVVCTSDAASNPDQAAVVRALQEAGANPIVVATRNPYDLAAMPDVGTYLTTYDDTPASLAAAAELLAGGRTLSGRLPVTIPDGK
;
A
#
# COMPACT_ATOMS: atom_id res chain seq x y z
N ASP A 1 -7.83 -1.46 -14.99
CA ASP A 1 -7.19 -0.98 -16.24
C ASP A 1 -5.74 -0.52 -16.05
N GLY A 2 -5.21 -0.48 -14.82
CA GLY A 2 -3.81 -0.10 -14.59
C GLY A 2 -3.59 1.42 -14.58
N THR A 3 -4.67 2.19 -14.39
CA THR A 3 -4.61 3.64 -14.29
C THR A 3 -3.77 4.06 -13.09
N VAL A 4 -2.66 4.74 -13.36
CA VAL A 4 -1.87 5.45 -12.35
C VAL A 4 -2.56 6.79 -12.13
N LEU A 5 -3.12 7.00 -10.94
CA LEU A 5 -3.75 8.27 -10.58
C LEU A 5 -2.67 9.31 -10.30
N ALA A 6 -2.78 10.48 -10.93
CA ALA A 6 -1.98 11.62 -10.54
C ALA A 6 -2.41 12.10 -9.12
N PRO A 7 -1.52 12.77 -8.36
CA PRO A 7 -1.89 13.33 -7.07
C PRO A 7 -3.11 14.26 -7.21
N GLY A 8 -4.24 13.88 -6.60
CA GLY A 8 -5.49 14.66 -6.61
C GLY A 8 -6.51 14.26 -7.69
N GLU A 9 -6.20 13.31 -8.58
CA GLU A 9 -7.17 12.75 -9.52
C GLU A 9 -7.88 11.54 -8.90
N LEU A 10 -9.20 11.64 -8.73
CA LEU A 10 -10.06 10.48 -8.49
C LEU A 10 -10.72 10.08 -9.82
N PRO A 11 -10.76 8.79 -10.17
CA PRO A 11 -11.27 8.34 -11.46
C PRO A 11 -12.75 8.69 -11.64
N GLU A 12 -13.11 9.18 -12.84
CA GLU A 12 -14.43 9.73 -13.19
C GLU A 12 -15.58 8.71 -13.25
N GLU A 13 -15.32 7.40 -13.21
CA GLU A 13 -16.39 6.39 -13.26
C GLU A 13 -16.94 6.04 -11.88
N ARG A 14 -18.21 6.36 -11.65
CA ARG A 14 -19.02 5.84 -10.52
C ARG A 14 -19.14 4.32 -10.63
N ALA A 15 -18.54 3.57 -9.70
CA ALA A 15 -18.89 2.17 -9.47
C ALA A 15 -19.71 2.06 -8.20
N ASP A 16 -20.85 1.41 -8.32
CA ASP A 16 -21.81 1.07 -7.27
C ASP A 16 -21.29 -0.06 -6.36
N SER A 17 -19.96 -0.12 -6.14
CA SER A 17 -19.30 -1.15 -5.35
C SER A 17 -18.13 -0.51 -4.58
N PRO A 18 -17.91 -0.88 -3.30
CA PRO A 18 -16.76 -0.39 -2.56
C PRO A 18 -15.48 -0.81 -3.30
N ARG A 19 -14.73 0.18 -3.81
CA ARG A 19 -13.43 -0.06 -4.43
C ARG A 19 -12.38 -0.15 -3.34
N GLU A 20 -11.73 -1.30 -3.22
CA GLU A 20 -10.50 -1.41 -2.44
C GLU A 20 -9.40 -0.57 -3.12
N THR A 21 -8.74 0.28 -2.33
CA THR A 21 -7.66 1.14 -2.83
C THR A 21 -6.33 0.49 -2.45
N VAL A 22 -5.49 0.19 -3.44
CA VAL A 22 -4.13 -0.32 -3.22
C VAL A 22 -3.16 0.84 -3.44
N VAL A 23 -2.26 1.07 -2.48
CA VAL A 23 -1.24 2.12 -2.55
C VAL A 23 0.14 1.48 -2.48
N CYS A 24 0.95 1.69 -3.51
CA CYS A 24 2.35 1.27 -3.49
C CYS A 24 3.21 2.39 -2.90
N THR A 25 3.99 2.08 -1.87
CA THR A 25 4.96 3.02 -1.27
C THR A 25 6.38 2.59 -1.54
N SER A 26 7.29 3.55 -1.59
CA SER A 26 8.70 3.32 -1.86
C SER A 26 9.54 4.26 -0.99
N ASP A 27 10.11 3.73 0.08
CA ASP A 27 10.85 4.47 1.11
C ASP A 27 10.03 5.63 1.73
N ALA A 28 8.73 5.43 2.00
CA ALA A 28 7.89 6.42 2.68
C ALA A 28 8.42 6.84 4.05
N ALA A 29 9.19 5.99 4.75
CA ALA A 29 9.88 6.36 5.98
C ALA A 29 10.85 7.54 5.80
N SER A 30 11.37 7.75 4.58
CA SER A 30 12.22 8.90 4.22
C SER A 30 11.51 9.92 3.32
N ASN A 31 10.27 9.64 2.90
CA ASN A 31 9.48 10.45 1.98
C ASN A 31 8.08 10.71 2.57
N PRO A 32 7.94 11.69 3.48
CA PRO A 32 6.74 11.87 4.30
C PRO A 32 5.47 12.20 3.49
N ASP A 33 5.62 12.71 2.27
CA ASP A 33 4.49 13.02 1.38
C ASP A 33 3.68 11.77 1.00
N GLN A 34 4.34 10.61 0.87
CA GLN A 34 3.64 9.35 0.59
C GLN A 34 2.72 8.95 1.75
N ALA A 35 3.19 9.11 2.99
CA ALA A 35 2.38 8.87 4.18
C ALA A 35 1.25 9.91 4.33
N ALA A 36 1.44 11.14 3.83
CA ALA A 36 0.38 12.15 3.79
C ALA A 36 -0.75 11.75 2.82
N VAL A 37 -0.42 11.18 1.65
CA VAL A 37 -1.43 10.66 0.71
C VAL A 37 -2.24 9.51 1.34
N VAL A 38 -1.57 8.57 2.02
CA VAL A 38 -2.26 7.46 2.72
C VAL A 38 -3.22 7.98 3.78
N ARG A 39 -2.79 8.94 4.60
CA ARG A 39 -3.65 9.58 5.61
C ARG A 39 -4.83 10.31 4.98
N ALA A 40 -4.61 11.05 3.90
CA ALA A 40 -5.70 11.74 3.19
C ALA A 40 -6.75 10.77 2.65
N LEU A 41 -6.35 9.58 2.18
CA LEU A 41 -7.27 8.52 1.76
C LEU A 41 -8.08 7.99 2.96
N GLN A 42 -7.43 7.75 4.11
CA GLN A 42 -8.12 7.32 5.33
C GLN A 42 -9.13 8.38 5.83
N GLU A 43 -8.75 9.66 5.82
CA GLU A 43 -9.62 10.79 6.17
C GLU A 43 -10.82 10.92 5.22
N ALA A 44 -10.65 10.57 3.94
CA ALA A 44 -11.72 10.48 2.95
C ALA A 44 -12.63 9.24 3.13
N GLY A 45 -12.37 8.40 4.14
CA GLY A 45 -13.16 7.21 4.45
C GLY A 45 -12.74 5.95 3.69
N ALA A 46 -11.62 5.98 2.97
CA ALA A 46 -11.05 4.77 2.37
C ALA A 46 -10.28 3.93 3.41
N ASN A 47 -10.14 2.64 3.14
CA ASN A 47 -9.27 1.74 3.91
C ASN A 47 -8.17 1.20 2.96
N PRO A 48 -7.06 1.94 2.78
CA PRO A 48 -6.05 1.57 1.80
C PRO A 48 -5.29 0.32 2.22
N ILE A 49 -5.01 -0.55 1.24
CA ILE A 49 -4.05 -1.63 1.34
C ILE A 49 -2.69 -1.08 0.90
N VAL A 50 -1.73 -1.04 1.80
CA VAL A 50 -0.40 -0.50 1.50
C VAL A 50 0.54 -1.63 1.11
N VAL A 51 1.23 -1.46 -0.02
CA VAL A 51 2.27 -2.36 -0.51
C VAL A 51 3.60 -1.59 -0.55
N ALA A 52 4.46 -1.82 0.44
CA ALA A 52 5.79 -1.22 0.46
C ALA A 52 6.76 -2.00 -0.42
N THR A 53 7.25 -1.35 -1.47
CA THR A 53 8.05 -2.01 -2.51
C THR A 53 9.54 -2.04 -2.24
N ARG A 54 10.01 -1.39 -1.16
CA ARG A 54 11.44 -1.35 -0.81
C ARG A 54 11.67 -1.55 0.67
N ASN A 55 11.11 -0.66 1.47
CA ASN A 55 11.45 -0.57 2.88
C ASN A 55 10.27 -1.00 3.77
N PRO A 56 10.42 -2.10 4.54
CA PRO A 56 9.37 -2.56 5.45
C PRO A 56 9.10 -1.58 6.61
N TYR A 57 10.00 -0.61 6.85
CA TYR A 57 9.83 0.41 7.88
C TYR A 57 8.90 1.55 7.47
N ASP A 58 8.39 1.57 6.23
CA ASP A 58 7.40 2.54 5.77
C ASP A 58 6.15 2.55 6.67
N LEU A 59 5.79 1.40 7.25
CA LEU A 59 4.67 1.28 8.19
C LEU A 59 4.82 2.21 9.40
N ALA A 60 6.03 2.52 9.86
CA ALA A 60 6.25 3.41 10.99
C ALA A 60 5.79 4.86 10.70
N ALA A 61 5.73 5.27 9.43
CA ALA A 61 5.22 6.58 9.02
C ALA A 61 3.68 6.62 8.89
N MET A 62 3.02 5.46 8.92
CA MET A 62 1.58 5.30 8.75
C MET A 62 1.04 4.15 9.64
N PRO A 63 1.21 4.24 10.98
CA PRO A 63 0.96 3.13 11.89
C PRO A 63 -0.51 2.68 11.95
N ASP A 64 -1.44 3.54 11.52
CA ASP A 64 -2.88 3.30 11.55
C ASP A 64 -3.41 2.52 10.33
N VAL A 65 -2.53 2.09 9.41
CA VAL A 65 -2.92 1.31 8.22
C VAL A 65 -3.34 -0.11 8.64
N GLY A 66 -4.54 -0.52 8.24
CA GLY A 66 -5.11 -1.82 8.61
C GLY A 66 -4.55 -3.02 7.83
N THR A 67 -4.12 -2.82 6.57
CA THR A 67 -3.54 -3.88 5.73
C THR A 67 -2.23 -3.41 5.11
N TYR A 68 -1.14 -4.10 5.43
CA TYR A 68 0.21 -3.77 4.99
C TYR A 68 0.96 -5.00 4.48
N LEU A 69 1.58 -4.88 3.31
CA LEU A 69 2.39 -5.90 2.64
C LEU A 69 3.74 -5.31 2.23
N THR A 70 4.78 -6.12 2.24
CA THR A 70 6.12 -5.74 1.78
C THR A 70 6.57 -6.66 0.65
N THR A 71 7.03 -6.10 -0.47
CA THR A 71 7.61 -6.89 -1.57
C THR A 71 9.13 -6.89 -1.58
N TYR A 72 9.79 -6.04 -0.77
CA TYR A 72 11.25 -5.87 -0.63
C TYR A 72 12.00 -5.41 -1.89
N ASP A 73 11.38 -5.49 -3.06
CA ASP A 73 11.79 -4.86 -4.29
C ASP A 73 10.58 -4.51 -5.17
N ASP A 74 10.82 -3.68 -6.20
CA ASP A 74 9.85 -3.23 -7.19
C ASP A 74 9.98 -3.99 -8.52
N THR A 75 10.59 -5.19 -8.51
CA THR A 75 10.73 -5.97 -9.73
C THR A 75 9.36 -6.44 -10.25
N PRO A 76 9.21 -6.63 -11.58
CA PRO A 76 7.95 -7.12 -12.14
C PRO A 76 7.46 -8.43 -11.53
N ALA A 77 8.38 -9.33 -11.15
CA ALA A 77 8.04 -10.59 -10.51
C ALA A 77 7.44 -10.40 -9.12
N SER A 78 8.03 -9.52 -8.31
CA SER A 78 7.55 -9.20 -6.96
C SER A 78 6.20 -8.50 -6.98
N LEU A 79 6.02 -7.54 -7.89
CA LEU A 79 4.74 -6.85 -8.08
C LEU A 79 3.64 -7.80 -8.60
N ALA A 80 3.97 -8.71 -9.53
CA ALA A 80 3.03 -9.73 -10.00
C ALA A 80 2.62 -10.69 -8.87
N ALA A 81 3.56 -11.12 -8.03
CA ALA A 81 3.26 -11.96 -6.88
C ALA A 81 2.35 -11.24 -5.87
N ALA A 82 2.57 -9.95 -5.62
CA ALA A 82 1.71 -9.14 -4.76
C ALA A 82 0.30 -8.99 -5.36
N ALA A 83 0.18 -8.76 -6.66
CA ALA A 83 -1.12 -8.68 -7.34
C ALA A 83 -1.88 -10.01 -7.30
N GLU A 84 -1.21 -11.14 -7.57
CA GLU A 84 -1.81 -12.48 -7.46
C GLU A 84 -2.29 -12.76 -6.04
N LEU A 85 -1.55 -12.30 -5.03
CA LEU A 85 -1.90 -12.46 -3.63
C LEU A 85 -3.11 -11.61 -3.23
N LEU A 86 -3.12 -10.33 -3.60
CA LEU A 86 -4.24 -9.42 -3.34
C LEU A 86 -5.53 -9.87 -4.05
N ALA A 87 -5.40 -10.49 -5.23
CA ALA A 87 -6.52 -11.09 -5.96
C ALA A 87 -6.99 -12.43 -5.36
N GLY A 88 -6.38 -12.93 -4.28
CA GLY A 88 -6.73 -14.20 -3.65
C GLY A 88 -6.20 -15.45 -4.38
N GLY A 89 -5.37 -15.27 -5.40
CA GLY A 89 -4.74 -16.35 -6.17
C GLY A 89 -3.55 -17.01 -5.45
N ARG A 90 -3.07 -16.42 -4.35
CA ARG A 90 -2.00 -16.97 -3.49
C ARG A 90 -2.31 -16.81 -2.02
N THR A 91 -1.81 -17.76 -1.22
CA THR A 91 -1.85 -17.68 0.25
C THR A 91 -0.53 -17.09 0.78
N LEU A 92 -0.62 -16.12 1.70
CA LEU A 92 0.53 -15.56 2.42
C LEU A 92 1.19 -16.62 3.32
N SER A 93 2.46 -16.92 3.08
CA SER A 93 3.30 -17.72 3.98
C SER A 93 4.44 -16.92 4.63
N GLY A 94 4.74 -15.72 4.12
CA GLY A 94 5.80 -14.86 4.61
C GLY A 94 5.58 -14.34 6.03
N ARG A 95 6.68 -14.02 6.71
CA ARG A 95 6.72 -13.29 7.98
C ARG A 95 7.81 -12.24 7.88
N LEU A 96 7.61 -11.09 8.54
CA LEU A 96 8.61 -10.04 8.58
C LEU A 96 9.91 -10.61 9.20
N PRO A 97 11.06 -10.49 8.53
CA PRO A 97 12.37 -10.90 9.06
C PRO A 97 12.96 -9.84 10.00
N VAL A 98 12.23 -8.75 10.26
CA VAL A 98 12.65 -7.59 11.04
C VAL A 98 11.54 -7.17 12.00
N THR A 99 11.91 -6.49 13.07
CA THR A 99 10.98 -5.80 13.96
C THR A 99 10.70 -4.41 13.41
N ILE A 100 9.43 -4.08 13.17
CA ILE A 100 9.01 -2.71 12.89
C ILE A 100 8.80 -2.03 14.25
N PRO A 101 9.49 -0.92 14.55
CA PRO A 101 9.27 -0.19 15.79
C PRO A 101 7.85 0.38 15.82
N ASP A 102 7.15 0.22 16.93
CA ASP A 102 5.93 0.97 17.21
C ASP A 102 6.34 2.45 17.32
N GLY A 103 5.79 3.33 16.46
CA GLY A 103 6.15 4.75 16.39
C GLY A 103 5.73 5.56 17.62
N LYS A 104 6.28 5.23 18.79
CA LYS A 104 5.99 5.83 20.09
C LYS A 104 7.18 6.55 20.68
#